data_AF-A0A917DJ36-F1
#
_entry.id   AF-A0A917DJ36-F1
#
_cell.length_a   1.000
_cell.length_b   1.000
_cell.length_c   1.000
_cell.angle_alpha   90.00
_cell.angle_beta   90.00
_cell.angle_gamma   90.00
#
_symmetry.space_group_name_H-M   'P 1'
#
loop_
_entity.id
_entity.type
_entity.pdbx_description
1 polymer ?
#
loop_
_entity_poly.entity_id
_entity_poly.type
_entity_poly.pdbx_seq_one_letter_code
_entity_poly.pdbx_strand_id
1 'polypeptide(L)' 'MQNKTLTPISQLINESLKSVMLPNTEFKPNAMFYSTIGINKHRFAKIMRNEVEPTRIEIKALSDYFKINPKDLF' A
#
# COMPACT_ATOMS: atom_id res chain seq x y z
N MET A 1 26.14 -12.83 -7.89
CA MET A 1 25.54 -11.65 -7.22
C MET A 1 24.04 -11.74 -7.45
N GLN A 2 23.25 -12.02 -6.41
CA GLN A 2 21.79 -12.11 -6.57
C GLN A 2 21.25 -10.69 -6.78
N ASN A 3 20.77 -10.40 -7.98
CA ASN A 3 19.97 -9.21 -8.24
C ASN A 3 18.70 -9.33 -7.40
N LYS A 4 18.68 -8.70 -6.21
CA LYS A 4 17.45 -8.53 -5.43
C LYS A 4 16.53 -7.66 -6.27
N THR A 5 15.64 -8.29 -7.03
CA THR A 5 14.46 -7.62 -7.57
C THR A 5 13.73 -6.97 -6.40
N LEU A 6 13.68 -5.63 -6.39
CA LEU A 6 12.90 -4.88 -5.41
C LEU A 6 11.44 -5.31 -5.56
N THR A 7 10.85 -5.81 -4.47
CA THR A 7 9.41 -6.10 -4.42
C THR A 7 8.69 -4.76 -4.59
N PRO A 8 7.85 -4.59 -5.62
CA PRO A 8 7.13 -3.34 -5.80
C PRO A 8 6.22 -3.06 -4.62
N ILE A 9 6.08 -1.79 -4.21
CA ILE A 9 5.28 -1.45 -3.03
C ILE A 9 3.81 -1.89 -3.15
N SER A 10 3.28 -1.99 -4.38
CA SER A 10 1.96 -2.58 -4.63
C SER A 10 1.84 -4.03 -4.13
N GLN A 11 2.90 -4.83 -4.27
CA GLN A 11 2.93 -6.20 -3.74
C GLN A 11 3.02 -6.21 -2.22
N LEU A 12 3.86 -5.34 -1.63
CA LEU A 12 3.98 -5.21 -0.17
C LEU A 12 2.67 -4.77 0.48
N ILE A 13 1.95 -3.82 -0.14
CA ILE A 13 0.62 -3.39 0.30
C ILE A 13 -0.38 -4.56 0.21
N ASN A 14 -0.38 -5.30 -0.89
CA ASN A 14 -1.28 -6.45 -1.06
C ASN A 14 -1.00 -7.59 -0.08
N GLU A 15 0.27 -7.88 0.21
CA GLU A 15 0.69 -8.88 1.20
C GLU A 15 0.29 -8.45 2.61
N SER A 16 0.56 -7.19 2.94
CA SER A 16 0.15 -6.58 4.20
C SER A 16 -1.37 -6.64 4.38
N LEU A 17 -2.13 -6.32 3.34
CA LEU A 17 -3.59 -6.42 3.31
C LEU A 17 -4.06 -7.85 3.56
N LYS A 18 -3.47 -8.84 2.88
CA LYS A 18 -3.80 -10.26 3.11
C LYS A 18 -3.55 -10.70 4.55
N SER A 19 -2.56 -10.11 5.24
CA SER A 19 -2.25 -10.47 6.63
C SER A 19 -3.29 -9.96 7.64
N VAL A 20 -3.99 -8.86 7.32
CA VAL A 20 -4.99 -8.23 8.21
C VAL A 20 -6.43 -8.52 7.80
N MET A 21 -6.65 -8.97 6.56
CA MET A 21 -7.97 -9.26 6.01
C MET A 21 -8.34 -10.74 6.14
N LEU A 22 -9.64 -11.04 6.21
CA LEU A 22 -10.13 -12.41 6.23
C LEU A 22 -9.74 -13.14 4.93
N PRO A 23 -9.49 -14.46 4.99
CA PRO A 23 -9.28 -15.26 3.79
C PRO A 23 -10.40 -15.03 2.76
N ASN A 24 -10.04 -14.86 1.49
CA ASN A 24 -10.96 -14.56 0.37
C ASN A 24 -11.66 -13.19 0.40
N THR A 25 -11.19 -12.25 1.21
CA THR A 25 -11.65 -10.85 1.11
C THR A 25 -10.66 -10.01 0.31
N GLU A 26 -11.17 -9.26 -0.67
CA GLU A 26 -10.39 -8.30 -1.44
C GLU A 26 -10.49 -6.92 -0.81
N PHE A 27 -9.36 -6.25 -0.63
CA PHE A 27 -9.35 -4.85 -0.25
C PHE A 27 -9.93 -4.00 -1.38
N LYS A 28 -11.07 -3.36 -1.13
CA LYS A 28 -11.66 -2.39 -2.04
C LYS A 28 -11.55 -0.99 -1.42
N PRO A 29 -10.62 -0.14 -1.90
CA PRO A 29 -10.49 1.21 -1.39
C PRO A 29 -11.75 2.02 -1.68
N ASN A 30 -12.30 2.64 -0.64
CA ASN A 30 -13.53 3.43 -0.68
C ASN A 30 -13.24 4.92 -0.40
N ALA A 31 -14.27 5.77 -0.47
CA ALA A 31 -14.13 7.20 -0.23
C ALA A 31 -13.54 7.52 1.15
N MET A 32 -13.93 6.75 2.18
CA MET A 32 -13.41 6.92 3.54
C MET A 32 -11.92 6.60 3.62
N PHE A 33 -11.46 5.51 2.99
CA PHE A 33 -10.04 5.17 2.90
C PHE A 33 -9.23 6.32 2.31
N TYR A 34 -9.64 6.84 1.15
CA TYR A 34 -8.96 7.96 0.48
C TYR A 34 -8.92 9.22 1.35
N SER A 35 -10.02 9.53 2.03
CA SER A 35 -10.10 10.64 2.96
C SER A 35 -9.18 10.46 4.17
N THR A 36 -9.12 9.25 4.73
CA THR A 36 -8.34 8.94 5.94
C THR A 36 -6.84 9.01 5.67
N ILE A 37 -6.38 8.47 4.54
CA ILE A 37 -4.95 8.48 4.20
C ILE A 37 -4.51 9.78 3.49
N GLY A 38 -5.45 10.65 3.12
CA GLY A 38 -5.16 11.90 2.44
C GLY A 38 -4.65 11.73 1.00
N ILE A 39 -5.03 10.66 0.32
CA ILE A 39 -4.66 10.39 -1.08
C ILE A 39 -5.90 10.38 -1.97
N ASN A 40 -5.79 10.88 -3.20
CA ASN A 40 -6.87 10.71 -4.16
C ASN A 40 -6.79 9.34 -4.86
N LYS A 41 -7.94 8.89 -5.38
CA LYS A 41 -8.09 7.60 -6.09
C LYS A 41 -7.08 7.42 -7.23
N HIS A 42 -6.83 8.47 -8.02
CA HIS A 42 -5.92 8.39 -9.16
C HIS A 42 -4.48 8.16 -8.72
N ARG A 43 -4.02 8.86 -7.69
CA ARG A 43 -2.66 8.70 -7.18
C ARG A 43 -2.46 7.34 -6.52
N PHE A 44 -3.43 6.86 -5.74
CA PHE A 44 -3.40 5.50 -5.22
C PHE A 44 -3.32 4.46 -6.35
N ALA A 45 -4.12 4.61 -7.41
CA ALA A 45 -4.06 3.70 -8.56
C ALA A 45 -2.69 3.68 -9.25
N LYS A 46 -2.03 4.84 -9.39
CA LYS A 46 -0.68 4.92 -9.96
C LYS A 46 0.36 4.18 -9.09
N ILE A 47 0.27 4.32 -7.75
CA ILE A 47 1.12 3.60 -6.81
C ILE A 47 0.90 2.09 -6.94
N MET A 48 -0.36 1.66 -6.96
CA MET A 48 -0.72 0.24 -7.09
C MET A 48 -0.30 -0.37 -8.44
N ARG A 49 -0.12 0.44 -9.49
CA ARG A 49 0.39 0.01 -10.80
C ARG A 49 1.91 0.19 -10.96
N ASN A 50 2.62 0.58 -9.89
CA ASN A 50 4.05 0.89 -9.89
C ASN A 50 4.44 1.97 -10.92
N GLU A 51 3.51 2.85 -11.29
CA GLU A 51 3.80 3.98 -12.19
C GLU A 51 4.49 5.13 -11.45
N VAL A 52 4.27 5.22 -10.13
CA VAL A 52 4.87 6.23 -9.26
C VAL A 52 5.22 5.62 -7.91
N GLU A 53 6.31 6.09 -7.33
CA GLU A 53 6.65 5.79 -5.94
C GLU A 53 5.78 6.63 -4.98
N PRO A 54 5.32 6.05 -3.87
CA PRO A 54 4.67 6.80 -2.80
C PRO A 54 5.71 7.63 -2.03
N THR A 55 5.25 8.78 -1.56
CA THR A 55 6.03 9.64 -0.69
C THR A 55 6.13 9.04 0.72
N ARG A 56 7.09 9.52 1.52
CA ARG A 56 7.20 9.12 2.93
C ARG A 56 5.92 9.36 3.74
N ILE A 57 5.17 10.41 3.40
CA ILE A 57 3.89 10.74 4.05
C ILE A 57 2.83 9.69 3.70
N GLU A 58 2.74 9.29 2.44
CA GLU A 58 1.80 8.27 1.97
C GLU A 58 2.14 6.89 2.53
N ILE A 59 3.42 6.53 2.58
CA ILE A 59 3.88 5.29 3.22
C ILE A 59 3.43 5.28 4.67
N LYS A 60 3.73 6.34 5.43
CA LYS A 60 3.31 6.44 6.84
C LYS A 60 1.79 6.33 7.00
N ALA A 61 1.01 7.04 6.17
CA ALA A 61 -0.44 7.00 6.24
C ALA A 61 -1.02 5.61 5.94
N LEU A 62 -0.47 4.91 4.94
CA LEU A 62 -0.85 3.53 4.63
C LEU A 62 -0.47 2.58 5.77
N SER A 63 0.73 2.72 6.33
CA SER A 63 1.18 1.93 7.47
C SER A 63 0.32 2.13 8.70
N ASP A 64 -0.02 3.38 9.03
CA ASP A 64 -0.89 3.72 10.15
C ASP A 64 -2.31 3.16 9.95
N TYR A 65 -2.85 3.27 8.73
CA TYR A 65 -4.18 2.78 8.38
C TYR A 65 -4.29 1.26 8.48
N PHE A 66 -3.32 0.53 7.91
CA PHE A 66 -3.29 -0.93 7.93
C PHE A 66 -2.67 -1.53 9.19
N LYS A 67 -2.15 -0.69 10.10
CA LYS A 67 -1.46 -1.08 11.34
C LYS A 67 -0.27 -2.00 11.08
N ILE A 68 0.52 -1.68 10.06
CA ILE A 68 1.72 -2.41 9.65
C ILE A 68 2.98 -1.56 9.86
N ASN A 69 4.15 -2.18 9.95
CA ASN A 69 5.39 -1.44 10.10
C ASN A 69 5.71 -0.72 8.78
N PRO A 70 6.05 0.58 8.78
CA PRO A 70 6.48 1.28 7.56
C PRO A 70 7.65 0.61 6.85
N LYS A 71 8.52 -0.08 7.60
CA LYS A 71 9.64 -0.87 7.07
C LYS A 71 9.22 -2.04 6.20
N ASP A 72 7.98 -2.50 6.32
CA ASP A 72 7.46 -3.58 5.50
C ASP A 72 6.96 -3.07 4.13
N LEU A 73 6.97 -1.75 3.92
CA LEU A 73 6.56 -1.09 2.68
C LEU A 73 7.74 -0.49 1.88
N PHE A 74 9.01 -0.73 2.27
CA PHE A 74 10.19 -0.22 1.55
C PHE A 74 11.41 -1.15 1.58
#